data_AF-A0A0G1K7N6-F1
#
_entry.id   AF-A0A0G1K7N6-F1
#
_cell.length_a   1.000
_cell.length_b   1.000
_cell.length_c   1.000
_cell.angle_alpha   90.00
_cell.angle_beta   90.00
_cell.angle_gamma   90.00
#
_symmetry.space_group_name_H-M   'P 1'
#
loop_
_entity.id
_entity.type
_entity.pdbx_description
1 polymer ?
#
loop_
_entity_poly.entity_id
_entity_poly.type
_entity_poly.pdbx_seq_one_letter_code
_entity_poly.pdbx_strand_id
1 'polypeptide(L)'
;MFQGNWKCSKCGGAITELPFQPRSEAGLTCRTCYAKSKDPAGGGGSGNSYQNGAPADTSTLGASTHDDRDVPDFADFDSPSSEPMSDDGLGSPVATEKPKTTGNWQCATCGAAITSLPFTPRDVTSLKCIDCFKRSKA
;
A
#
# COMPACT_ATOMS: atom_id res chain seq x y z
N MET A 1 20.20 -22.12 0.12
CA MET A 1 20.00 -21.14 1.21
C MET A 1 21.37 -20.60 1.59
N PHE A 2 21.47 -19.30 1.87
CA PHE A 2 22.71 -18.62 2.26
C PHE A 2 22.71 -18.42 3.76
N GLN A 3 23.82 -18.78 4.40
CA GLN A 3 24.05 -18.61 5.83
C GLN A 3 24.93 -17.39 6.08
N GLY A 4 24.58 -16.59 7.08
CA GLY A 4 25.29 -15.35 7.42
C GLY A 4 24.89 -14.81 8.78
N ASN A 5 25.38 -13.63 9.16
CA ASN A 5 24.99 -12.97 10.41
C ASN A 5 24.54 -11.54 10.10
N TRP A 6 23.37 -11.41 9.48
CA TRP A 6 22.85 -10.11 9.06
C TRP A 6 21.92 -9.51 10.12
N LYS A 7 21.77 -8.19 10.16
CA LYS A 7 20.87 -7.50 11.09
C LYS A 7 19.64 -6.96 10.37
N CYS A 8 18.47 -7.21 10.94
CA CYS A 8 17.23 -6.60 10.47
C CYS A 8 17.23 -5.10 10.75
N SER A 9 17.11 -4.26 9.72
CA SER A 9 17.06 -2.80 9.87
C SER A 9 15.79 -2.30 10.57
N LYS A 10 14.74 -3.14 10.71
CA LYS A 10 13.48 -2.79 11.38
C LYS A 10 13.43 -3.16 12.85
N CYS A 11 13.88 -4.36 13.22
CA CYS A 11 13.79 -4.88 14.59
C CYS A 11 15.14 -5.18 15.24
N GLY A 12 16.25 -5.03 14.52
CA GLY A 12 17.59 -5.35 15.01
C GLY A 12 17.90 -6.84 15.16
N GLY A 13 16.95 -7.72 14.87
CA GLY A 13 17.11 -9.18 15.00
C GLY A 13 18.18 -9.75 14.06
N ALA A 14 18.90 -10.76 14.54
CA ALA A 14 19.88 -11.50 13.75
C ALA A 14 19.18 -12.42 12.73
N ILE A 15 19.63 -12.37 11.48
CA ILE A 15 19.15 -13.18 10.37
C ILE A 15 20.30 -14.12 10.01
N THR A 16 20.11 -15.41 10.26
CA THR A 16 21.14 -16.43 10.04
C THR A 16 21.04 -17.11 8.69
N GLU A 17 19.84 -17.15 8.09
CA GLU A 17 19.57 -17.88 6.85
C GLU A 17 18.63 -17.11 5.93
N LEU A 18 19.02 -16.97 4.66
CA LEU A 18 18.23 -16.32 3.62
C LEU A 18 18.18 -17.17 2.33
N PRO A 19 17.07 -17.14 1.57
CA PRO A 19 16.98 -17.85 0.30
C PRO A 19 17.73 -17.14 -0.84
N PHE A 20 18.19 -15.91 -0.63
CA PHE A 20 18.96 -15.10 -1.58
C PHE A 20 20.21 -14.53 -0.90
N GLN A 21 21.23 -14.20 -1.68
CA GLN A 21 22.43 -13.54 -1.19
C GLN A 21 22.16 -12.03 -1.06
N PRO A 22 22.19 -11.44 0.15
CA PRO A 22 21.96 -10.01 0.31
C PRO A 22 23.16 -9.22 -0.24
N ARG A 23 22.87 -8.17 -1.02
CA ARG A 23 23.91 -7.28 -1.58
C ARG A 23 24.49 -6.30 -0.56
N SER A 24 23.76 -6.02 0.51
CA SER A 24 24.15 -5.14 1.62
C SER A 24 23.24 -5.39 2.84
N GLU A 25 23.71 -5.03 4.03
CA GLU A 25 22.93 -5.08 5.27
C GLU A 25 21.97 -3.89 5.45
N ALA A 26 22.20 -2.80 4.69
CA ALA A 26 21.37 -1.61 4.70
C ALA A 26 19.99 -1.91 4.07
N GLY A 27 18.93 -1.85 4.89
CA GLY A 27 17.54 -2.07 4.45
C GLY A 27 17.10 -3.54 4.46
N LEU A 28 17.92 -4.46 4.97
CA LEU A 28 17.55 -5.86 5.10
C LEU A 28 16.47 -6.02 6.19
N THR A 29 15.37 -6.71 5.88
CA THR A 29 14.30 -6.97 6.85
C THR A 29 14.12 -8.47 7.04
N CYS A 30 13.85 -8.88 8.28
CA CYS A 30 13.55 -10.28 8.57
C CYS A 30 12.18 -10.66 7.98
N ARG A 31 11.95 -11.96 7.82
CA ARG A 31 10.71 -12.50 7.23
C ARG A 31 9.45 -11.98 7.92
N THR A 32 9.49 -11.78 9.23
CA THR A 32 8.41 -11.22 10.04
C THR A 32 8.14 -9.75 9.71
N CYS A 33 9.19 -8.92 9.64
CA CYS A 33 9.05 -7.50 9.29
C CYS A 33 8.62 -7.32 7.84
N TYR A 34 9.14 -8.16 6.94
CA TYR A 34 8.75 -8.15 5.53
C TYR A 34 7.30 -8.57 5.34
N ALA A 35 6.84 -9.62 6.02
CA ALA A 35 5.44 -10.04 6.03
C ALA A 35 4.54 -8.88 6.48
N LYS A 36 4.88 -8.25 7.62
CA LYS A 36 4.11 -7.12 8.17
C LYS A 36 4.11 -5.86 7.30
N SER A 37 5.14 -5.66 6.47
CA SER A 37 5.25 -4.51 5.55
C SER A 37 4.55 -4.76 4.20
N LYS A 38 4.25 -6.03 3.89
CA LYS A 38 3.56 -6.45 2.66
C LYS A 38 2.05 -6.21 2.72
N ASP A 39 1.55 -5.81 3.88
CA ASP A 39 0.16 -5.41 4.13
C ASP A 39 -0.05 -3.87 4.13
N PRO A 40 0.29 -3.11 3.06
CA PRO A 40 -0.29 -1.79 2.90
C PRO A 40 -1.69 -1.97 2.29
N ALA A 41 -2.72 -1.95 3.16
CA ALA A 41 -4.16 -2.04 2.85
C ALA A 41 -4.73 -3.46 2.58
N GLY A 42 -5.18 -4.12 3.65
CA GLY A 42 -6.24 -5.13 3.64
C GLY A 42 -5.80 -6.57 3.35
N GLY A 43 -5.64 -7.40 4.39
CA GLY A 43 -5.23 -8.79 4.16
C GLY A 43 -5.15 -9.80 5.31
N GLY A 44 -5.79 -9.58 6.46
CA GLY A 44 -6.27 -10.64 7.39
C GLY A 44 -5.30 -11.73 7.86
N GLY A 45 -4.84 -11.62 9.12
CA GLY A 45 -4.26 -12.74 9.87
C GLY A 45 -4.73 -12.70 11.33
N SER A 46 -5.71 -13.53 11.65
CA SER A 46 -6.35 -13.70 12.97
C SER A 46 -5.35 -13.96 14.10
N GLY A 47 -5.32 -13.04 15.07
CA GLY A 47 -4.89 -13.29 16.44
C GLY A 47 -6.08 -13.01 17.36
N ASN A 48 -6.75 -14.07 17.78
CA ASN A 48 -7.84 -14.07 18.75
C ASN A 48 -7.34 -13.63 20.14
N SER A 49 -7.58 -12.36 20.50
CA SER A 49 -7.44 -11.87 21.89
C SER A 49 -8.79 -11.35 22.40
N TYR A 50 -9.79 -12.24 22.45
CA TYR A 50 -10.88 -12.10 23.41
C TYR A 50 -10.43 -12.77 24.71
N GLN A 51 -9.63 -12.04 25.48
CA GLN A 51 -9.57 -12.23 26.92
C GLN A 51 -10.07 -10.93 27.55
N ASN A 52 -11.39 -10.93 27.72
CA ASN A 52 -12.18 -10.38 28.83
C ASN A 52 -11.48 -9.40 29.78
N GLY A 53 -12.10 -8.22 29.95
CA GLY A 53 -11.95 -7.44 31.18
C GLY A 53 -12.22 -5.95 31.01
N ALA A 54 -13.49 -5.55 30.93
CA ALA A 54 -13.88 -4.22 31.37
C ALA A 54 -13.65 -4.09 32.89
N PRO A 55 -13.36 -2.89 33.38
CA PRO A 55 -14.41 -2.29 34.20
C PRO A 55 -14.71 -0.83 33.84
N ALA A 56 -15.90 -0.47 34.29
CA ALA A 56 -16.63 0.75 34.05
C ALA A 56 -16.04 1.98 34.76
N ASP A 57 -16.61 3.11 34.33
CA ASP A 57 -16.92 4.28 35.15
C ASP A 57 -15.76 5.19 35.56
N THR A 58 -15.69 6.36 34.93
CA THR A 58 -15.87 7.60 35.68
C THR A 58 -16.21 8.72 34.71
N SER A 59 -17.43 9.21 34.88
CA SER A 59 -17.87 10.51 34.42
C SER A 59 -17.02 11.60 35.05
N THR A 60 -16.51 12.56 34.28
CA THR A 60 -16.25 13.90 34.82
C THR A 60 -16.50 14.93 33.74
N LEU A 61 -17.69 15.52 33.83
CA LEU A 61 -18.00 16.85 33.31
C LEU A 61 -17.04 17.85 33.97
N GLY A 62 -16.37 18.65 33.15
CA GLY A 62 -15.52 19.74 33.60
C GLY A 62 -15.51 20.83 32.55
N ALA A 63 -16.55 21.66 32.55
CA ALA A 63 -16.56 22.94 31.87
C ALA A 63 -15.46 23.84 32.49
N SER A 64 -14.64 24.46 31.66
CA SER A 64 -13.85 25.63 32.05
C SER A 64 -13.54 26.46 30.80
N THR A 65 -14.28 27.55 30.70
CA THR A 65 -14.04 28.74 29.91
C THR A 65 -12.56 29.15 29.90
N HIS A 66 -11.99 29.40 28.73
CA HIS A 66 -10.81 30.25 28.54
C HIS A 66 -10.97 30.93 27.17
N ASP A 67 -11.62 32.10 27.16
CA ASP A 67 -11.01 33.42 27.30
C ASP A 67 -10.27 33.84 26.01
N ASP A 68 -10.91 34.81 25.38
CA ASP A 68 -10.52 35.64 24.26
C ASP A 68 -9.08 36.14 24.39
N ARG A 69 -8.18 35.68 23.50
CA ARG A 69 -6.89 36.33 23.27
C ARG A 69 -6.51 36.27 21.79
N ASP A 70 -6.88 37.36 21.11
CA ASP A 70 -6.00 38.11 20.21
C ASP A 70 -5.20 37.26 19.20
N VAL A 71 -5.78 37.05 18.02
CA VAL A 71 -5.01 36.65 16.83
C VAL A 71 -4.41 37.94 16.26
N PRO A 72 -3.09 38.18 16.39
CA PRO A 72 -2.47 39.29 15.71
C PRO A 72 -2.59 39.09 14.19
N ASP A 73 -3.18 40.12 13.60
CA ASP A 73 -3.19 40.51 12.19
C ASP A 73 -1.84 40.18 11.50
N PHE A 74 -1.80 39.05 10.82
CA PHE A 74 -0.74 38.64 9.90
C PHE A 74 -0.83 39.43 8.57
N ALA A 75 -0.96 40.74 8.67
CA ALA A 75 -0.80 41.67 7.56
C ALA A 75 0.68 42.07 7.43
N ASP A 76 1.56 41.11 7.10
CA ASP A 76 2.83 41.41 6.44
C ASP A 76 3.50 40.12 5.95
N PHE A 77 3.13 39.66 4.76
CA PHE A 77 4.09 38.93 3.92
C PHE A 77 3.94 39.41 2.48
N ASP A 78 4.53 40.59 2.30
CA ASP A 78 5.20 41.09 1.12
C ASP A 78 5.06 40.21 -0.13
N SER A 79 4.28 40.74 -1.07
CA SER A 79 4.15 40.28 -2.44
C SER A 79 5.44 40.60 -3.21
N PRO A 80 5.98 39.64 -3.98
CA PRO A 80 6.46 40.01 -5.30
C PRO A 80 5.55 39.44 -6.38
N SER A 81 4.76 40.34 -6.94
CA SER A 81 4.47 40.42 -8.37
C SER A 81 5.66 39.89 -9.18
N SER A 82 5.42 38.84 -9.97
CA SER A 82 5.96 38.67 -11.32
C SER A 82 5.43 37.37 -11.96
N GLU A 83 4.74 37.57 -13.09
CA GLU A 83 4.56 36.68 -14.26
C GLU A 83 3.59 35.49 -14.16
N PRO A 84 2.45 35.49 -14.90
CA PRO A 84 1.74 34.26 -15.19
C PRO A 84 2.58 33.45 -16.19
N MET A 85 3.16 32.35 -15.72
CA MET A 85 3.69 31.31 -16.60
C MET A 85 2.51 30.68 -17.36
N SER A 86 2.12 31.30 -18.46
CA SER A 86 1.35 30.65 -19.53
C SER A 86 2.34 29.77 -20.30
N ASP A 87 2.51 28.52 -19.86
CA ASP A 87 3.14 27.48 -20.65
C ASP A 87 2.05 26.63 -21.30
N ASP A 88 1.75 27.04 -22.53
CA ASP A 88 1.14 26.27 -23.59
C ASP A 88 1.70 24.86 -23.68
N GLY A 89 0.90 23.88 -23.27
CA GLY A 89 1.35 22.50 -23.37
C GLY A 89 0.27 21.50 -23.07
N LEU A 90 -0.79 21.49 -23.88
CA LEU A 90 -1.66 20.33 -24.04
C LEU A 90 -0.83 19.15 -24.58
N GLY A 91 0.01 18.58 -23.71
CA GLY A 91 0.56 17.26 -23.86
C GLY A 91 -0.60 16.30 -23.84
N SER A 92 -1.12 16.04 -25.05
CA SER A 92 -2.01 14.91 -25.35
C SER A 92 -1.59 13.74 -24.48
N PRO A 93 -2.51 13.07 -23.76
CA PRO A 93 -2.12 11.90 -23.01
C PRO A 93 -1.61 10.92 -24.05
N VAL A 94 -0.30 10.64 -24.04
CA VAL A 94 0.27 9.63 -24.91
C VAL A 94 -0.56 8.39 -24.62
N ALA A 95 -1.36 7.98 -25.59
CA ALA A 95 -2.10 6.75 -25.52
C ALA A 95 -1.02 5.66 -25.52
N THR A 96 -0.52 5.35 -24.31
CA THR A 96 0.23 4.14 -24.05
C THR A 96 -0.76 3.03 -24.37
N GLU A 97 -0.75 2.60 -25.63
CA GLU A 97 -1.56 1.50 -26.13
C GLU A 97 -1.19 0.30 -25.26
N LYS A 98 -2.00 0.05 -24.23
CA LYS A 98 -1.79 -1.04 -23.28
C LYS A 98 -1.62 -2.31 -24.12
N PRO A 99 -0.42 -2.93 -24.12
CA PRO A 99 -0.19 -4.11 -24.93
C PRO A 99 -1.15 -5.20 -24.48
N LYS A 100 -2.09 -5.52 -25.35
CA LYS A 100 -3.02 -6.64 -25.18
C LYS A 100 -2.14 -7.89 -25.26
N THR A 101 -1.83 -8.46 -24.10
CA THR A 101 -1.08 -9.72 -24.02
C THR A 101 -2.01 -10.79 -24.58
N THR A 102 -1.60 -11.40 -25.69
CA THR A 102 -2.31 -12.52 -26.31
C THR A 102 -1.71 -13.83 -25.78
N GLY A 103 -2.54 -14.79 -25.41
CA GLY A 103 -2.07 -16.02 -24.77
C GLY A 103 -3.09 -17.16 -24.82
N ASN A 104 -2.74 -18.28 -24.20
CA ASN A 104 -3.59 -19.44 -23.99
C ASN A 104 -3.70 -19.59 -22.46
N TRP A 105 -4.69 -18.94 -21.86
CA TRP A 105 -4.95 -19.07 -20.43
C TRP A 105 -6.34 -19.66 -20.20
N GLN A 106 -6.57 -20.30 -19.06
CA GLN A 106 -7.88 -20.85 -18.71
C GLN A 106 -8.42 -20.16 -17.48
N CYS A 107 -9.72 -19.84 -17.51
CA CYS A 107 -10.41 -19.29 -16.36
C CYS A 107 -10.52 -20.36 -15.25
N ALA A 108 -10.06 -20.04 -14.04
CA ALA A 108 -10.14 -20.93 -12.88
C ALA A 108 -11.58 -21.24 -12.41
N THR A 109 -12.57 -20.43 -12.83
CA THR A 109 -13.96 -20.58 -12.39
C THR A 109 -14.84 -21.29 -13.41
N CYS A 110 -14.68 -20.99 -14.69
CA CYS A 110 -15.51 -21.54 -15.77
C CYS A 110 -14.75 -22.39 -16.78
N GLY A 111 -13.42 -22.51 -16.68
CA GLY A 111 -12.59 -23.26 -17.64
C GLY A 111 -12.46 -22.63 -19.02
N ALA A 112 -13.11 -21.49 -19.28
CA ALA A 112 -13.07 -20.84 -20.59
C ALA A 112 -11.66 -20.39 -20.96
N ALA A 113 -11.30 -20.57 -22.24
CA ALA A 113 -10.04 -20.09 -22.79
C ALA A 113 -10.05 -18.55 -22.90
N ILE A 114 -9.07 -17.90 -22.29
CA ILE A 114 -8.83 -16.47 -22.31
C ILE A 114 -7.65 -16.23 -23.26
N THR A 115 -7.89 -15.51 -24.36
CA THR A 115 -6.90 -15.31 -25.41
C THR A 115 -6.31 -13.91 -25.47
N SER A 116 -6.92 -12.92 -24.81
CA SER A 116 -6.48 -11.53 -24.84
C SER A 116 -6.73 -10.85 -23.50
N LEU A 117 -5.66 -10.39 -22.84
CA LEU A 117 -5.70 -9.68 -21.57
C LEU A 117 -4.92 -8.37 -21.67
N PRO A 118 -5.40 -7.26 -21.06
CA PRO A 118 -4.68 -5.99 -21.04
C PRO A 118 -3.49 -5.97 -20.06
N PHE A 119 -3.22 -7.10 -19.40
CA PHE A 119 -2.12 -7.31 -18.47
C PHE A 119 -1.57 -8.74 -18.64
N THR A 120 -0.29 -8.93 -18.31
CA THR A 120 0.32 -10.26 -18.24
C THR A 120 -0.05 -10.91 -16.91
N PRO A 121 -0.79 -12.03 -16.89
CA PRO A 121 -1.18 -12.67 -15.64
C PRO A 121 0.06 -13.26 -14.94
N ARG A 122 0.21 -12.97 -13.65
CA ARG A 122 1.31 -13.51 -12.83
C ARG A 122 1.15 -15.01 -12.60
N ASP A 123 -0.10 -15.48 -12.46
CA ASP A 123 -0.44 -16.87 -12.18
C ASP A 123 -1.74 -17.25 -12.90
N VAL A 124 -1.80 -18.48 -13.45
CA VAL A 124 -2.98 -19.02 -14.15
C VAL A 124 -3.97 -19.70 -13.20
N THR A 125 -3.55 -20.03 -11.97
CA THR A 125 -4.32 -20.79 -10.98
C THR A 125 -5.52 -20.04 -10.41
N SER A 126 -5.47 -18.71 -10.38
CA SER A 126 -6.58 -17.86 -9.91
C SER A 126 -7.05 -16.87 -10.97
N LEU A 127 -6.69 -17.12 -12.24
CA LEU A 127 -7.05 -16.25 -13.35
C LEU A 127 -8.55 -16.36 -13.62
N LYS A 128 -9.26 -15.24 -13.55
CA LYS A 128 -10.70 -15.16 -13.86
C LYS A 128 -10.89 -14.46 -15.21
N CYS A 129 -11.86 -14.92 -16.00
CA CYS A 129 -12.27 -14.18 -17.20
C CYS A 129 -12.97 -12.86 -16.81
N ILE A 130 -13.12 -11.95 -17.78
CA ILE A 130 -13.70 -10.62 -17.55
C ILE A 130 -15.10 -10.70 -16.92
N ASP A 131 -15.88 -11.72 -17.28
CA ASP A 131 -17.24 -11.94 -16.80
C ASP A 131 -17.25 -12.42 -15.33
N CYS A 132 -16.45 -13.43 -15.02
CA CYS A 132 -16.28 -13.91 -13.64
C CYS A 132 -15.67 -12.84 -12.73
N PHE A 133 -14.77 -12.01 -13.25
CA PHE A 133 -14.18 -10.91 -12.48
C PHE A 133 -15.21 -9.82 -12.18
N LYS A 134 -15.96 -9.36 -13.19
CA LYS A 134 -17.04 -8.38 -13.01
C LYS A 134 -18.08 -8.88 -12.01
N ARG A 135 -18.48 -10.15 -12.12
CA ARG A 135 -19.44 -10.77 -11.19
C ARG A 135 -18.93 -10.94 -9.77
N SER A 136 -17.61 -11.05 -9.59
CA SER A 136 -17.00 -11.12 -8.24
C SER A 136 -16.74 -9.76 -7.60
N LYS A 137 -16.85 -8.67 -8.38
CA LYS A 137 -16.62 -7.29 -7.92
C LYS A 137 -17.92 -6.48 -7.76
N ALA A 138 -19.00 -6.94 -8.42
CA ALA A 138 -20.37 -6.48 -8.19
C ALA A 138 -20.92 -7.08 -6.89
#